data_AF-A0AAQ3S7D7-F1
#
_entry.id   AF-A0AAQ3S7D7-F1
#
_cell.length_a   1.000
_cell.length_b   1.000
_cell.length_c   1.000
_cell.angle_alpha   90.00
_cell.angle_beta   90.00
_cell.angle_gamma   90.00
#
_symmetry.space_group_name_H-M   'P 1'
#
loop_
_entity.id
_entity.type
_entity.pdbx_description
1 polymer ?
#
loop_
_entity_poly.entity_id
_entity_poly.type
_entity_poly.pdbx_seq_one_letter_code
_entity_poly.pdbx_strand_id
1 'polypeptide(L)'
;MSHGLTQTNYKELNVLYEKYKNQGFEILAFPFNQFAGQEPGNNEEIQEVVCTRFKAEFPIFDKVEVNGKNAAPLYKFLKEQKGGIFGDGIKGNFTKFLVNKEGKVVERYAPTTSPLKIEKDIEKLLQS
;
A
#
# COMPACT_ATOMS: atom_id res chain seq x y z
N MET A 1 12.17 1.96 9.67
CA MET A 1 10.74 2.34 9.78
C MET A 1 10.56 3.80 10.21
N SER A 2 10.06 4.65 9.32
CA SER A 2 9.69 6.05 9.64
C SER A 2 8.53 6.08 10.65
N HIS A 3 8.75 6.67 11.82
CA HIS A 3 7.88 6.44 12.99
C HIS A 3 6.47 7.08 12.87
N GLY A 4 6.32 8.16 12.11
CA GLY A 4 5.07 8.94 12.09
C GLY A 4 3.94 8.31 11.24
N LEU A 5 4.20 8.02 9.96
CA LEU A 5 3.16 7.49 9.07
C LEU A 5 2.88 6.01 9.35
N THR A 6 3.89 5.25 9.78
CA THR A 6 3.80 3.79 9.94
C THR A 6 2.74 3.39 10.95
N GLN A 7 2.73 3.99 12.14
CA GLN A 7 1.78 3.63 13.19
C GLN A 7 0.33 3.89 12.79
N THR A 8 0.05 5.09 12.29
CA THR A 8 -1.31 5.46 11.88
C THR A 8 -1.78 4.66 10.68
N ASN A 9 -0.93 4.48 9.66
CA ASN A 9 -1.35 3.75 8.45
C ASN A 9 -1.65 2.30 8.75
N TYR A 10 -0.77 1.56 9.45
CA TYR A 10 -1.06 0.16 9.77
C TYR A 10 -2.31 0.02 10.64
N LYS A 11 -2.48 0.88 11.65
CA LYS A 11 -3.69 0.87 12.49
C LYS A 11 -4.96 1.03 11.66
N GLU A 12 -4.99 2.02 10.76
CA GLU A 12 -6.17 2.31 9.95
C GLU A 12 -6.40 1.27 8.85
N LEU A 13 -5.33 0.72 8.26
CA LEU A 13 -5.43 -0.37 7.29
C LEU A 13 -6.00 -1.64 7.93
N ASN A 14 -5.57 -1.97 9.15
CA ASN A 14 -6.15 -3.10 9.89
C ASN A 14 -7.64 -2.90 10.14
N VAL A 15 -8.08 -1.69 10.51
CA VAL A 15 -9.52 -1.40 10.70
C VAL A 15 -10.31 -1.68 9.43
N LEU A 16 -9.82 -1.22 8.27
CA LEU A 16 -10.49 -1.50 6.99
C LEU A 16 -10.46 -2.97 6.63
N TYR A 17 -9.30 -3.62 6.82
CA TYR A 17 -9.14 -5.03 6.50
C TYR A 17 -10.06 -5.90 7.34
N GLU A 18 -10.12 -5.72 8.66
CA GLU A 18 -11.05 -6.45 9.52
C GLU A 18 -12.50 -6.29 9.09
N LYS A 19 -12.89 -5.08 8.68
CA LYS A 19 -14.25 -4.78 8.27
C LYS A 19 -14.63 -5.45 6.94
N TYR A 20 -13.72 -5.49 5.97
CA TYR A 20 -14.06 -5.85 4.58
C TYR A 20 -13.36 -7.12 4.03
N LYS A 21 -12.43 -7.75 4.75
CA LYS A 21 -11.68 -8.93 4.25
C LYS A 21 -12.57 -10.08 3.78
N ASN A 22 -13.71 -10.27 4.43
CA ASN A 22 -14.69 -11.30 4.08
C ASN A 22 -15.72 -10.86 3.02
N GLN A 23 -15.55 -9.67 2.44
CA GLN A 23 -16.47 -9.06 1.48
C GLN A 23 -15.85 -8.88 0.09
N GLY A 24 -14.69 -9.49 -0.17
CA GLY A 24 -13.97 -9.37 -1.44
C GLY A 24 -13.02 -8.18 -1.50
N PHE A 25 -12.63 -7.63 -0.35
CA PHE A 25 -11.55 -6.64 -0.24
C PHE A 25 -10.26 -7.31 0.27
N GLU A 26 -9.13 -6.96 -0.33
CA GLU A 26 -7.81 -7.46 0.05
C GLU A 26 -6.80 -6.31 0.05
N ILE A 27 -5.82 -6.36 0.96
CA ILE A 27 -4.70 -5.42 1.03
C ILE A 27 -3.42 -6.16 0.67
N LEU A 28 -2.73 -5.72 -0.38
CA LEU A 28 -1.43 -6.26 -0.76
C LEU A 28 -0.33 -5.26 -0.40
N ALA A 29 0.50 -5.58 0.59
CA ALA A 29 1.53 -4.67 1.08
C ALA A 29 2.92 -5.05 0.55
N PHE A 30 3.56 -4.12 -0.15
CA PHE A 30 4.89 -4.31 -0.72
C PHE A 30 5.91 -3.39 -0.04
N PRO A 31 6.82 -3.93 0.79
CA PRO A 31 7.93 -3.16 1.34
C PRO A 31 8.84 -2.63 0.22
N PHE A 32 9.45 -1.46 0.43
CA PHE A 32 10.46 -0.92 -0.48
C PHE A 32 11.43 -0.01 0.28
N ASN A 33 12.68 0.07 -0.18
CA ASN A 33 13.73 0.85 0.48
C ASN A 33 14.30 1.99 -0.37
N GLN A 34 13.67 2.29 -1.51
CA GLN A 34 14.16 3.31 -2.45
C GLN A 34 13.91 4.76 -1.99
N PHE A 35 13.30 4.96 -0.81
CA PHE A 35 13.08 6.28 -0.24
C PHE A 35 13.93 6.46 1.02
N ALA A 36 15.02 7.20 0.87
CA ALA A 36 15.93 7.61 1.95
C ALA A 36 16.39 6.47 2.88
N GLY A 37 16.47 5.22 2.40
CA GLY A 37 16.91 4.08 3.21
C GLY A 37 15.98 3.75 4.38
N GLN A 38 14.70 4.12 4.33
CA GLN A 38 13.78 4.02 5.47
C GLN A 38 13.39 2.58 5.87
N GLU A 39 13.68 1.61 5.01
CA GLU A 39 13.40 0.17 5.19
C GLU A 39 14.69 -0.66 5.01
N PRO A 40 15.69 -0.48 5.91
CA PRO A 40 16.99 -1.12 5.78
C PRO A 40 16.95 -2.63 6.05
N GLY A 41 15.89 -3.13 6.71
CA GLY A 41 15.75 -4.52 7.09
C GLY A 41 15.63 -5.48 5.91
N ASN A 42 15.88 -6.77 6.20
CA ASN A 42 15.55 -7.86 5.28
C ASN A 42 14.04 -8.18 5.32
N ASN A 43 13.56 -9.06 4.43
CA ASN A 43 12.13 -9.33 4.32
C ASN A 43 11.59 -9.96 5.61
N GLU A 44 12.36 -10.82 6.25
CA GLU A 44 12.02 -11.52 7.48
C GLU A 44 11.82 -10.53 8.65
N GLU A 45 12.74 -9.59 8.84
CA GLU A 45 12.67 -8.54 9.87
C GLU A 45 11.46 -7.62 9.64
N ILE A 46 11.20 -7.25 8.38
CA ILE A 46 10.06 -6.40 8.03
C ILE A 46 8.76 -7.13 8.36
N GLN A 47 8.64 -8.40 7.95
CA GLN A 47 7.47 -9.21 8.22
C GLN A 47 7.28 -9.41 9.72
N GLU A 48 8.34 -9.72 10.46
CA GLU A 48 8.28 -9.87 11.91
C GLU A 48 7.76 -8.60 12.57
N VAL A 49 8.33 -7.43 12.24
CA VAL A 49 7.88 -6.16 12.82
C VAL A 49 6.42 -5.87 12.45
N VAL A 50 6.02 -6.07 11.20
CA VAL A 50 4.66 -5.77 10.74
C VAL A 50 3.63 -6.71 11.38
N CYS A 51 3.91 -8.01 11.44
CA CYS A 51 3.01 -8.99 12.03
C CYS A 51 2.96 -8.92 13.56
N THR A 52 4.08 -8.71 14.25
CA THR A 52 4.12 -8.70 15.73
C THR A 52 3.70 -7.36 16.31
N ARG A 53 4.30 -6.26 15.86
CA ARG A 53 4.09 -4.92 16.42
C ARG A 53 2.80 -4.30 15.94
N PHE A 54 2.49 -4.47 14.65
CA PHE A 54 1.33 -3.83 14.04
C PHE A 54 0.15 -4.78 13.85
N LYS A 55 0.33 -6.09 14.09
CA LYS A 55 -0.75 -7.09 14.00
C LYS A 55 -1.46 -7.03 12.65
N ALA A 56 -0.72 -6.81 11.57
CA ALA A 56 -1.28 -6.85 10.23
C ALA A 56 -1.67 -8.29 9.89
N GLU A 57 -2.93 -8.48 9.47
CA GLU A 57 -3.47 -9.79 9.06
C GLU A 57 -3.55 -9.94 7.53
N PHE A 58 -3.17 -8.90 6.79
CA PHE A 58 -3.13 -8.91 5.33
C PHE A 58 -1.73 -9.30 4.80
N PRO A 59 -1.63 -9.83 3.57
CA PRO A 59 -0.36 -10.26 2.98
C PRO A 59 0.70 -9.15 2.91
N ILE A 60 1.88 -9.44 3.48
CA ILE A 60 3.10 -8.66 3.30
C ILE A 60 4.02 -9.44 2.36
N PHE A 61 4.38 -8.82 1.23
CA PHE A 61 5.22 -9.44 0.21
C PHE A 61 6.70 -9.13 0.41
N ASP A 62 7.55 -9.76 -0.41
CA ASP A 62 8.96 -9.42 -0.51
C ASP A 62 9.18 -7.96 -0.92
N LYS A 63 10.31 -7.41 -0.50
CA LYS A 63 10.72 -6.06 -0.88
C LYS A 63 10.86 -5.91 -2.39
N VAL A 64 10.29 -4.84 -2.93
CA VAL A 64 10.35 -4.52 -4.37
C VAL A 64 10.97 -3.16 -4.64
N GLU A 65 11.45 -2.98 -5.86
CA GLU A 65 11.70 -1.64 -6.40
C GLU A 65 10.40 -1.09 -7.00
N VAL A 66 10.02 0.13 -6.61
CA VAL A 66 8.80 0.83 -7.05
C VAL A 66 9.10 1.93 -8.08
N ASN A 67 10.35 2.37 -8.15
CA ASN A 67 10.85 3.42 -9.04
C ASN A 67 12.07 2.95 -9.85
N GLY A 68 12.41 3.70 -10.90
CA GLY A 68 13.58 3.43 -11.74
C GLY A 68 13.39 2.29 -12.74
N LYS A 69 14.48 1.91 -13.42
CA LYS A 69 14.49 0.90 -14.50
C LYS A 69 14.09 -0.49 -14.01
N ASN A 70 14.49 -0.82 -12.77
CA ASN A 70 14.25 -2.11 -12.13
C ASN A 70 12.90 -2.17 -11.40
N ALA A 71 12.06 -1.12 -11.50
CA ALA A 71 10.75 -1.14 -10.86
C ALA A 71 9.98 -2.41 -11.24
N ALA A 72 9.38 -3.06 -10.24
CA ALA A 72 8.58 -4.26 -10.42
C ALA A 72 7.49 -4.01 -11.48
N PRO A 73 7.16 -5.00 -12.33
CA PRO A 73 6.16 -4.84 -13.38
C PRO A 73 4.81 -4.31 -12.85
N LEU A 74 4.40 -4.76 -11.67
CA LEU A 74 3.22 -4.27 -10.98
C LEU A 74 3.27 -2.75 -10.76
N TYR A 75 4.36 -2.22 -10.21
CA TYR A 75 4.48 -0.78 -9.96
C TYR A 75 4.64 0.04 -11.23
N LYS A 76 5.23 -0.52 -12.30
CA LYS A 76 5.20 0.11 -13.63
C LYS A 76 3.76 0.28 -14.12
N PHE A 77 2.97 -0.80 -14.09
CA PHE A 77 1.56 -0.78 -14.47
C PHE A 77 0.72 0.19 -13.62
N LEU A 78 0.83 0.12 -12.29
CA LEU A 78 0.05 0.98 -11.38
C LEU A 78 0.30 2.48 -11.64
N LYS A 79 1.58 2.85 -11.82
CA LYS A 79 1.99 4.23 -12.10
C LYS A 79 1.57 4.71 -13.49
N GLU A 80 1.59 3.83 -14.49
CA GLU A 80 1.11 4.12 -15.84
C GLU A 80 -0.40 4.37 -15.85
N GLN A 81 -1.17 3.53 -15.15
CA GLN A 81 -2.62 3.68 -15.05
C GLN A 81 -3.02 4.93 -14.24
N LYS A 82 -2.31 5.21 -13.14
CA LYS A 82 -2.55 6.36 -12.26
C LYS A 82 -1.24 7.01 -11.83
N GLY A 83 -0.78 7.96 -12.64
CA GLY A 83 0.37 8.80 -12.33
C GLY A 83 0.11 9.78 -11.18
N GLY A 84 1.17 10.42 -10.69
CA GLY A 84 1.04 11.58 -9.81
C GLY A 84 0.98 12.87 -10.62
N ILE A 85 0.49 13.95 -10.01
CA ILE A 85 0.33 15.28 -10.66
C ILE A 85 1.67 15.83 -11.18
N PHE A 86 2.79 15.49 -10.52
CA PHE A 86 4.13 15.95 -10.86
C PHE A 86 5.06 14.75 -11.14
N GLY A 87 4.66 13.90 -12.10
CA GLY A 87 5.33 12.67 -12.45
C GLY A 87 4.76 11.43 -11.77
N ASP A 88 5.04 10.27 -12.32
CA ASP A 88 4.45 8.99 -11.94
C ASP A 88 5.14 8.34 -10.73
N GLY A 89 6.39 8.73 -10.43
CA GLY A 89 7.20 8.15 -9.36
C GLY A 89 6.50 8.09 -7.98
N ILE A 90 6.77 7.03 -7.22
CA ILE A 90 6.34 6.88 -5.84
C ILE A 90 7.22 7.76 -4.95
N LYS A 91 6.63 8.79 -4.33
CA LYS A 91 7.36 9.85 -3.61
C LYS A 91 7.51 9.61 -2.11
N GLY A 92 6.96 8.52 -1.59
CA GLY A 92 7.07 8.19 -0.17
C GLY A 92 6.33 6.91 0.21
N ASN A 93 6.64 6.44 1.41
CA ASN A 93 6.01 5.27 2.03
C ASN A 93 4.50 5.46 2.13
N PHE A 94 3.74 4.37 2.05
CA PHE A 94 2.28 4.37 2.09
C PHE A 94 1.61 5.16 0.96
N THR A 95 2.19 5.21 -0.24
CA THR A 95 1.39 5.51 -1.44
C THR A 95 0.45 4.33 -1.68
N LYS A 96 -0.85 4.58 -1.90
CA LYS A 96 -1.86 3.52 -2.09
C LYS A 96 -2.45 3.59 -3.49
N PHE A 97 -2.79 2.43 -4.04
CA PHE A 97 -3.56 2.29 -5.25
C PHE A 97 -4.80 1.46 -4.94
N LEU A 98 -5.96 1.91 -5.40
CA LEU A 98 -7.19 1.13 -5.32
C LEU A 98 -7.44 0.50 -6.69
N VAL A 99 -7.61 -0.82 -6.70
CA VAL A 99 -7.83 -1.63 -7.89
C VAL A 99 -9.16 -2.35 -7.72
N ASN A 100 -10.01 -2.34 -8.75
CA ASN A 100 -11.32 -3.00 -8.70
C ASN A 100 -11.23 -4.50 -9.06
N LYS A 101 -12.36 -5.21 -9.00
CA LYS A 101 -12.45 -6.67 -9.25
C LYS A 101 -12.03 -7.06 -10.67
N GLU A 102 -12.11 -6.15 -11.64
CA GLU A 102 -11.67 -6.35 -13.02
C GLU A 102 -10.17 -6.06 -13.23
N GLY A 103 -9.44 -5.70 -12.18
CA GLY A 103 -8.01 -5.39 -12.25
C GLY A 103 -7.69 -3.96 -12.75
N LYS A 104 -8.68 -3.08 -12.84
CA LYS A 104 -8.50 -1.67 -13.24
C LYS A 104 -8.13 -0.81 -12.04
N VAL A 105 -7.08 -0.01 -12.20
CA VAL A 105 -6.67 0.98 -11.19
C VAL A 105 -7.64 2.15 -11.19
N VAL A 106 -8.44 2.27 -10.13
CA VAL A 106 -9.48 3.31 -10.04
C VAL A 106 -8.91 4.63 -9.51
N GLU A 107 -7.99 4.56 -8.54
CA GLU A 107 -7.47 5.73 -7.85
C GLU A 107 -6.08 5.50 -7.25
N ARG A 108 -5.33 6.59 -7.07
CA ARG A 108 -4.05 6.65 -6.36
C ARG A 108 -4.11 7.69 -5.24
N TYR A 109 -3.77 7.25 -4.03
CA TYR A 109 -3.76 8.10 -2.84
C TYR A 109 -2.34 8.41 -2.37
N ALA A 110 -2.13 9.67 -1.98
CA ALA A 110 -0.85 10.13 -1.46
C ALA A 110 -0.48 9.46 -0.11
N PRO A 111 0.81 9.41 0.26
CA PRO A 111 1.27 8.98 1.58
C PRO A 111 0.49 9.54 2.77
N THR A 112 0.11 10.82 2.67
CA THR A 112 -0.60 11.57 3.72
C THR A 112 -2.10 11.35 3.74
N THR A 113 -2.67 10.66 2.75
CA THR A 113 -4.08 10.26 2.79
C THR A 113 -4.25 9.15 3.82
N SER A 114 -5.04 9.46 4.86
CA SER A 114 -5.50 8.49 5.86
C SER A 114 -6.25 7.34 5.16
N PRO A 115 -5.88 6.07 5.44
CA PRO A 115 -6.62 4.93 4.92
C PRO A 115 -8.14 5.02 5.16
N LEU A 116 -8.59 5.47 6.32
CA LEU A 116 -10.04 5.60 6.59
C LEU A 116 -10.78 6.54 5.62
N LYS A 117 -10.09 7.50 5.01
CA LYS A 117 -10.70 8.36 3.97
C LYS A 117 -10.98 7.62 2.67
N ILE A 118 -10.37 6.45 2.46
CA ILE A 118 -10.52 5.60 1.27
C ILE A 118 -11.74 4.66 1.42
N GLU A 119 -12.27 4.49 2.63
CA GLU A 119 -13.38 3.57 2.95
C GLU A 119 -14.59 3.75 2.03
N LYS A 120 -14.99 4.99 1.75
CA LYS A 120 -16.12 5.29 0.86
C LYS A 120 -15.93 4.77 -0.56
N ASP A 121 -14.69 4.81 -1.06
CA ASP A 121 -14.36 4.32 -2.40
C ASP A 121 -14.34 2.78 -2.41
N ILE A 122 -13.89 2.15 -1.32
CA ILE A 122 -13.95 0.70 -1.12
C ILE A 122 -15.41 0.24 -1.12
N GLU A 123 -16.27 0.85 -0.29
CA GLU A 123 -17.70 0.49 -0.20
C GLU A 123 -18.39 0.57 -1.55
N LYS A 124 -18.09 1.63 -2.32
CA LYS A 124 -18.65 1.81 -3.67
C LYS A 124 -18.28 0.67 -4.61
N LEU A 125 -17.04 0.16 -4.55
CA LEU A 125 -16.58 -0.94 -5.39
C LEU A 125 -17.04 -2.32 -4.90
N LEU A 126 -17.32 -2.46 -3.61
CA LEU A 126 -17.85 -3.73 -3.07
C LEU A 126 -19.32 -3.92 -3.46
N GLN A 127 -20.07 -2.83 -3.59
CA GLN A 127 -21.48 -2.82 -3.99
C GLN A 127 -21.71 -2.96 -5.51
N SER A 128 -20.65 -2.89 -6.32
CA SER A 128 -20.68 -3.15 -7.78
C SER A 128 -20.32 -4.61 -8.09
#